data_AF-A0AAJ2LSA4-F1
#
_entry.id   AF-A0AAJ2LSA4-F1
#
_cell.length_a   1.000
_cell.length_b   1.000
_cell.length_c   1.000
_cell.angle_alpha   90.00
_cell.angle_beta   90.00
_cell.angle_gamma   90.00
#
_symmetry.space_group_name_H-M   'P 1'
#
loop_
_entity.id
_entity.type
_entity.pdbx_description
1 polymer ?
#
loop_
_entity_poly.entity_id
_entity_poly.type
_entity_poly.pdbx_seq_one_letter_code
_entity_poly.pdbx_strand_id
1 'polypeptide(L)' 'NLAAGGGDRQAVRFGHPSGVLRVGAEAQQVNGEWTVTKAIMSRSARILMEGWVRVPSDIF' A
#
# COMPACT_ATOMS: atom_id res chain seq x y z
N ASN A 1 4.79 17.29 -5.85
CA ASN A 1 3.68 16.75 -6.69
C ASN A 1 3.72 17.25 -8.16
N LEU A 2 4.81 17.90 -8.63
CA LEU A 2 4.84 18.52 -9.96
C LEU A 2 4.59 17.53 -11.11
N ALA A 3 5.22 16.35 -11.07
CA ALA A 3 4.99 15.28 -12.03
C ALA A 3 3.57 14.69 -11.99
N ALA A 4 2.84 14.87 -10.89
CA ALA A 4 1.46 14.45 -10.77
C ALA A 4 0.47 15.55 -11.16
N GLY A 5 0.92 16.80 -11.40
CA GLY A 5 0.08 17.95 -11.75
C GLY A 5 -0.07 18.99 -10.63
N GLY A 6 0.96 19.20 -9.81
CA GLY A 6 1.20 20.44 -9.05
C GLY A 6 0.33 20.79 -7.82
N GLY A 7 -0.84 20.17 -7.64
CA GLY A 7 -1.75 20.40 -6.49
C GLY A 7 -1.83 19.25 -5.48
N ASP A 8 -2.47 19.51 -4.35
CA ASP A 8 -2.75 18.49 -3.33
C ASP A 8 -3.57 17.34 -3.92
N ARG A 9 -3.12 16.12 -3.66
CA ARG A 9 -3.75 14.90 -4.15
C ARG A 9 -3.82 13.89 -3.03
N GLN A 10 -5.04 13.46 -2.74
CA GLN A 10 -5.26 12.33 -1.83
C GLN A 10 -4.93 10.98 -2.47
N ALA A 11 -4.82 10.93 -3.81
CA ALA A 11 -4.38 9.74 -4.53
C ALA A 11 -3.70 10.06 -5.87
N VAL A 12 -2.77 9.20 -6.28
CA VAL A 12 -2.09 9.23 -7.58
C VAL A 12 -2.11 7.85 -8.22
N ARG A 13 -1.97 7.83 -9.54
CA ARG A 13 -1.67 6.62 -10.32
C ARG A 13 -0.26 6.75 -10.87
N PHE A 14 0.60 5.78 -10.61
CA PHE A 14 1.95 5.76 -11.15
C PHE A 14 2.20 4.49 -11.96
N GLY A 15 3.07 4.60 -12.97
CA GLY A 15 3.48 3.48 -13.81
C GLY A 15 4.50 2.59 -13.10
N HIS A 16 4.31 1.28 -13.22
CA HIS A 16 5.18 0.20 -12.75
C HIS A 16 5.45 -0.73 -13.95
N PRO A 17 6.58 -1.48 -14.01
CA PRO A 17 6.82 -2.43 -15.11
C PRO A 17 5.68 -3.41 -15.38
N SER A 18 4.88 -3.73 -14.35
CA SER A 18 3.71 -4.62 -14.47
C SER A 18 2.36 -3.90 -14.68
N GLY A 19 2.34 -2.58 -14.95
CA GLY A 19 1.12 -1.83 -15.21
C GLY A 19 1.01 -0.50 -14.45
N VAL A 20 -0.19 -0.15 -13.99
CA VAL A 20 -0.45 1.11 -13.27
C VAL A 20 -1.00 0.80 -11.89
N LEU A 21 -0.48 1.48 -10.87
CA LEU A 21 -0.89 1.29 -9.48
C LEU A 21 -1.45 2.59 -8.89
N ARG A 22 -2.65 2.52 -8.30
CA ARG A 22 -3.28 3.64 -7.58
C ARG A 22 -2.93 3.54 -6.09
N VAL A 23 -2.33 4.59 -5.56
CA VAL A 23 -2.07 4.76 -4.12
C VAL A 23 -2.64 6.08 -3.65
N GLY A 24 -3.04 6.12 -2.39
CA GLY A 24 -3.45 7.34 -1.71
C GLY A 24 -2.76 7.51 -0.37
N ALA A 25 -2.76 8.74 0.10
CA ALA A 25 -2.30 9.10 1.44
C ALA A 25 -3.10 10.31 1.94
N GLU A 26 -3.32 10.35 3.25
CA GLU A 26 -3.76 11.56 3.94
C GLU A 26 -2.59 12.06 4.77
N ALA A 27 -2.26 13.34 4.62
CA ALA A 27 -1.23 14.00 5.40
C ALA A 27 -1.78 15.34 5.92
N GLN A 28 -1.39 15.69 7.13
CA GLN A 28 -1.76 16.94 7.79
C GLN A 28 -0.51 17.60 8.35
N GLN A 29 -0.49 18.93 8.35
CA GLN A 29 0.57 19.68 9.03
C GLN A 29 0.15 19.94 10.47
N VAL A 30 0.91 19.42 11.42
CA VAL A 30 0.69 19.58 12.86
C VAL A 30 1.92 20.28 13.44
N ASN A 31 1.73 21.46 14.03
CA ASN A 31 2.83 22.28 14.58
C ASN A 31 3.97 22.56 13.58
N GLY A 32 3.62 22.73 12.30
CA GLY A 32 4.60 22.97 11.23
C GLY A 32 5.20 21.69 10.63
N GLU A 33 4.97 20.52 11.22
CA GLU A 33 5.50 19.23 10.76
C GLU A 33 4.45 18.41 9.99
N TRP A 34 4.86 17.78 8.90
CA TRP A 34 3.99 16.91 8.12
C TRP A 34 3.84 15.54 8.79
N THR A 35 2.60 15.18 9.11
CA THR A 35 2.24 13.86 9.64
C THR A 35 1.36 13.13 8.64
N VAL A 36 1.78 11.93 8.22
CA VAL A 36 0.95 11.04 7.38
C VAL A 36 0.02 10.24 8.30
N THR A 37 -1.29 10.42 8.14
CA THR A 37 -2.31 9.79 8.99
C THR A 37 -2.88 8.52 8.37
N LYS A 38 -2.84 8.40 7.03
CA LYS A 38 -3.29 7.20 6.32
C LYS A 38 -2.43 6.92 5.10
N ALA A 39 -2.25 5.63 4.83
CA ALA A 39 -1.79 5.11 3.55
C ALA A 39 -2.88 4.19 2.97
N ILE A 40 -3.23 4.40 1.70
CA ILE A 40 -4.38 3.78 1.05
C ILE A 40 -3.90 3.04 -0.19
N MET A 41 -4.27 1.76 -0.30
CA MET A 41 -3.99 0.92 -1.47
C MET A 41 -5.09 -0.13 -1.66
N SER A 42 -5.21 -0.64 -2.88
CA SER A 42 -6.07 -1.79 -3.17
C SER A 42 -5.21 -3.03 -3.35
N ARG A 43 -5.60 -4.13 -2.72
CA ARG A 43 -5.01 -5.46 -2.87
C ARG A 43 -6.12 -6.50 -3.00
N SER A 44 -5.82 -7.61 -3.65
CA SER A 44 -6.69 -8.78 -3.73
C SER A 44 -6.10 -9.92 -2.90
N ALA A 45 -6.97 -10.83 -2.45
CA ALA A 45 -6.59 -12.05 -1.74
C ALA A 45 -7.38 -13.23 -2.31
N ARG A 46 -6.81 -14.43 -2.24
CA ARG A 46 -7.43 -15.70 -2.64
C ARG A 46 -6.84 -16.84 -1.81
N ILE A 47 -7.68 -17.79 -1.40
CA ILE A 47 -7.21 -19.08 -0.85
C ILE A 47 -6.64 -19.90 -2.01
N LEU A 48 -5.37 -20.28 -1.91
CA LEU A 48 -4.71 -21.15 -2.90
C LEU A 48 -4.83 -22.63 -2.52
N MET A 49 -4.69 -22.95 -1.23
CA MET A 49 -4.83 -24.29 -0.68
C MET A 49 -5.38 -24.21 0.75
N GLU A 50 -6.25 -25.14 1.11
CA GLU A 50 -6.78 -25.33 2.45
C GLU A 50 -6.53 -26.78 2.88
N GLY A 51 -6.00 -26.98 4.09
CA GLY A 51 -5.59 -28.29 4.59
C GLY A 51 -4.55 -28.18 5.70
N TRP A 52 -3.80 -29.27 5.91
CA TRP A 52 -2.81 -29.38 6.97
C TRP A 52 -1.40 -29.45 6.40
N VAL A 53 -0.53 -28.52 6.80
CA VAL A 53 0.93 -28.68 6.63
C VAL A 53 1.42 -29.60 7.75
N ARG A 54 2.22 -30.62 7.40
CA ARG A 54 2.85 -31.53 8.37
C ARG A 54 4.35 -31.28 8.41
N VAL A 55 4.93 -31.36 9.61
CA VAL A 55 6.37 -31.22 9.85
C VAL A 55 6.85 -32.34 10.80
N PRO A 56 8.16 -32.63 10.86
CA PRO A 56 8.72 -33.50 11.90
C PRO A 56 8.44 -32.99 13.32
N SER A 57 8.40 -33.89 14.30
CA SER A 57 7.98 -33.56 15.67
C SER A 57 9.03 -32.83 16.51
N ASP A 58 10.27 -32.76 16.03
CA ASP A 58 11.47 -32.33 16.78
C ASP A 58 12.07 -31.02 16.27
N ILE A 59 11.38 -30.28 15.39
CA ILE A 59 11.91 -29.08 14.73
C ILE A 59 11.44 -27.74 15.33
N PHE A 60 10.71 -27.76 16.45
CA PHE A 60 10.21 -26.57 17.15
C PHE A 60 10.47 -26.63 18.65
#